data_AF-X1BI06-F1
#
_entry.id   AF-X1BI06-F1
#
_cell.length_a   1.000
_cell.length_b   1.000
_cell.length_c   1.000
_cell.angle_alpha   90.00
_cell.angle_beta   90.00
_cell.angle_gamma   90.00
#
_symmetry.space_group_name_H-M   'P 1'
#
loop_
_entity.id
_entity.type
_entity.pdbx_description
1 polymer ?
#
loop_
_entity_poly.entity_id
_entity_poly.type
_entity_poly.pdbx_seq_one_letter_code
_entity_poly.pdbx_strand_id
1 'polypeptide(L)'
;MTLIYLSGAWVVGIYLGSKFALPLALILIGLIPLPLLFFFPRQRKTIILSAICLIAVFGGAFCFQSSLPSGDESCLQFYNGQEVEIKGMVNADPEVKDKATHIHLSATEIKRNNDWQEVSGDALLFVPRYPAYEYGDVLQVTGKLETPPQLDDFD
;
A
#
# COMPACT_ATOMS: atom_id res chain seq x y z
N MET A 1 6.62 -31.38 -10.22
CA MET A 1 6.35 -30.65 -11.48
C MET A 1 5.21 -29.64 -11.36
N THR A 2 4.09 -29.95 -10.69
CA THR A 2 2.97 -29.02 -10.47
C THR A 2 3.32 -27.77 -9.65
N LEU A 3 4.23 -27.90 -8.67
CA LEU A 3 4.72 -26.78 -7.85
C LEU A 3 5.41 -25.67 -8.65
N ILE A 4 6.16 -26.02 -9.71
CA ILE A 4 6.86 -25.05 -10.55
C ILE A 4 5.85 -24.17 -11.31
N TYR A 5 4.83 -24.80 -11.90
CA TYR A 5 3.74 -24.08 -12.55
C TYR A 5 2.97 -23.18 -11.58
N LEU A 6 2.74 -23.64 -10.35
CA LEU A 6 2.06 -22.85 -9.31
C LEU A 6 2.88 -21.61 -8.92
N SER A 7 4.19 -21.79 -8.70
CA SER A 7 5.09 -20.68 -8.37
C SER A 7 5.22 -19.66 -9.50
N GLY A 8 5.33 -20.12 -10.75
CA GLY A 8 5.39 -19.24 -11.91
C GLY A 8 4.10 -18.45 -12.10
N ALA A 9 2.95 -19.10 -11.92
CA ALA A 9 1.65 -18.45 -11.97
C ALA A 9 1.49 -17.37 -10.89
N TRP A 10 1.95 -17.63 -9.68
CA TRP A 10 1.94 -16.66 -8.58
C TRP A 10 2.79 -15.43 -8.91
N VAL A 11 4.02 -15.62 -9.39
CA VAL A 11 4.93 -14.51 -9.77
C VAL A 11 4.37 -13.70 -10.93
N VAL A 12 3.83 -14.37 -11.95
CA VAL A 12 3.15 -13.72 -13.09
C VAL A 12 1.94 -12.92 -12.61
N GLY A 13 1.17 -13.44 -11.65
CA GLY A 13 0.04 -12.73 -11.03
C GLY A 13 0.44 -11.45 -10.31
N ILE A 14 1.52 -11.49 -9.53
CA ILE A 14 2.07 -10.29 -8.86
C ILE A 14 2.52 -9.26 -9.90
N TYR A 15 3.25 -9.69 -10.94
CA TYR A 15 3.73 -8.79 -12.00
C TYR A 15 2.58 -8.14 -12.78
N LEU A 16 1.52 -8.90 -13.09
CA LEU A 16 0.31 -8.37 -13.73
C LEU A 16 -0.44 -7.38 -12.81
N GLY A 17 -0.52 -7.65 -11.50
CA GLY A 17 -1.11 -6.73 -10.52
C GLY A 17 -0.33 -5.42 -10.36
N SER A 18 0.99 -5.44 -10.58
CA SER A 18 1.82 -4.22 -10.60
C SER A 18 1.59 -3.36 -11.84
N LYS A 19 1.37 -3.97 -13.00
CA LYS A 19 1.16 -3.25 -14.28
C LYS A 19 -0.27 -2.77 -14.48
N PHE A 20 -1.25 -3.45 -13.89
CA PHE A 20 -2.66 -3.19 -14.10
C PHE A 20 -3.40 -3.14 -12.77
N ALA A 21 -4.12 -2.04 -12.50
CA ALA A 21 -5.10 -1.97 -11.43
C ALA A 21 -6.32 -2.84 -11.82
N LEU A 22 -6.16 -4.16 -11.66
CA LEU A 22 -7.11 -5.14 -12.14
C LEU A 22 -8.39 -5.08 -11.28
N PRO A 23 -9.57 -4.83 -11.87
CA PRO A 23 -10.82 -4.81 -11.11
C PRO A 23 -11.14 -6.20 -10.54
N LEU A 24 -11.74 -6.22 -9.35
CA LEU A 24 -12.16 -7.41 -8.59
C LEU A 24 -13.00 -8.41 -9.44
N ALA A 25 -13.64 -7.91 -10.50
CA ALA A 25 -14.35 -8.69 -11.52
C ALA A 25 -13.50 -9.79 -12.19
N LEU A 26 -12.18 -9.67 -12.22
CA LEU A 26 -11.30 -10.65 -12.84
C LEU A 26 -11.18 -11.97 -12.06
N ILE A 27 -11.56 -11.99 -10.78
CA ILE A 27 -11.67 -13.24 -10.00
C ILE A 27 -12.69 -14.20 -10.66
N LEU A 28 -13.69 -13.67 -11.38
CA LEU A 28 -14.67 -14.48 -12.10
C LEU A 28 -14.05 -15.28 -13.26
N ILE A 29 -12.91 -14.83 -13.82
CA ILE A 29 -12.16 -15.59 -14.83
C ILE A 29 -11.57 -16.87 -14.23
N GLY A 30 -11.18 -16.84 -12.95
CA GLY A 30 -10.77 -18.04 -12.21
C GLY A 30 -11.88 -19.07 -12.04
N LEU A 31 -13.15 -18.66 -12.21
CA LEU A 31 -14.33 -19.54 -12.14
C LEU A 31 -14.71 -20.16 -13.51
N ILE A 32 -14.17 -19.65 -14.63
CA ILE A 32 -14.41 -20.18 -15.98
C ILE A 32 -14.06 -21.68 -16.15
N PRO A 33 -13.03 -22.26 -15.51
CA PRO A 33 -12.75 -23.69 -15.65
C PRO A 33 -13.74 -24.61 -14.89
N LEU A 34 -14.52 -24.09 -13.93
CA LEU A 34 -15.50 -24.90 -13.18
C LEU A 34 -16.63 -25.49 -14.04
N PRO A 35 -17.30 -24.76 -14.95
CA PRO A 35 -18.30 -25.36 -15.85
C PRO A 35 -17.71 -26.38 -16.84
N LEU A 36 -16.42 -26.28 -17.19
CA LEU A 36 -15.73 -27.27 -18.03
C LEU A 36 -15.60 -28.65 -17.34
N LEU A 37 -15.66 -28.69 -16.00
CA LEU A 37 -15.61 -29.92 -15.21
C LEU A 37 -16.86 -30.81 -15.44
N PHE A 38 -17.99 -30.20 -15.82
CA PHE A 38 -19.23 -30.89 -16.16
C PHE A 38 -19.17 -31.55 -17.55
N PHE A 39 -18.47 -30.93 -18.52
CA PHE A 39 -18.38 -31.43 -19.89
C PHE A 39 -17.28 -32.47 -20.12
N PHE A 40 -16.17 -32.43 -19.37
CA PHE A 40 -15.02 -33.32 -19.59
C PHE A 40 -14.57 -34.05 -18.30
N PRO A 41 -15.30 -35.09 -17.84
CA PRO A 41 -14.98 -35.81 -16.61
C PRO A 41 -13.64 -36.56 -16.66
N ARG A 42 -13.09 -36.82 -17.85
CA ARG A 42 -11.82 -37.54 -18.05
C ARG A 42 -10.58 -36.65 -17.84
N GLN A 43 -10.74 -35.33 -17.87
CA GLN A 43 -9.67 -34.33 -17.73
C GLN A 43 -9.77 -33.52 -16.42
N ARG A 44 -10.46 -34.06 -15.40
CA ARG A 44 -10.65 -33.40 -14.10
C ARG A 44 -9.35 -32.91 -13.45
N LYS A 45 -8.26 -33.69 -13.56
CA LYS A 45 -6.96 -33.31 -12.97
C LYS A 45 -6.36 -32.06 -13.62
N THR A 46 -6.44 -31.92 -14.94
CA THR A 46 -5.94 -30.74 -15.67
C THR A 46 -6.84 -29.52 -15.45
N ILE A 47 -8.16 -29.73 -15.36
CA ILE A 47 -9.12 -28.65 -15.06
C ILE A 47 -8.88 -28.10 -13.64
N ILE A 48 -8.73 -28.97 -12.63
CA ILE A 48 -8.42 -28.56 -11.26
C ILE A 48 -7.07 -27.82 -11.20
N LEU A 49 -6.04 -28.31 -11.91
CA LEU A 49 -4.74 -27.63 -11.97
C LEU A 49 -4.88 -26.23 -12.59
N SER A 50 -5.65 -26.09 -13.67
CA SER A 50 -5.88 -24.79 -14.33
C SER A 50 -6.66 -23.82 -13.44
N ALA A 51 -7.65 -24.31 -12.69
CA ALA A 51 -8.41 -23.50 -11.74
C ALA A 51 -7.53 -23.01 -10.58
N ILE A 52 -6.73 -23.90 -9.98
CA ILE A 52 -5.78 -23.53 -8.91
C ILE A 52 -4.74 -22.53 -9.43
N CYS A 53 -4.26 -22.71 -10.66
CA CYS A 53 -3.32 -21.81 -11.30
C CYS A 53 -3.93 -20.40 -11.51
N LEU A 54 -5.16 -20.32 -12.02
CA LEU A 54 -5.85 -19.04 -12.19
C LEU A 54 -6.13 -18.36 -10.84
N ILE A 55 -6.57 -19.11 -9.83
CA ILE A 55 -6.77 -18.57 -8.48
C ILE A 55 -5.45 -18.02 -7.91
N ALA A 56 -4.32 -18.69 -8.15
CA ALA A 56 -3.01 -18.20 -7.72
C ALA A 56 -2.61 -16.88 -8.42
N VAL A 57 -2.88 -16.76 -9.73
CA VAL A 57 -2.61 -15.51 -10.49
C VAL A 57 -3.44 -14.35 -9.93
N PHE A 58 -4.75 -14.55 -9.77
CA PHE A 58 -5.65 -13.50 -9.28
C PHE A 58 -5.44 -13.18 -7.79
N GLY A 59 -5.12 -14.19 -6.98
CA GLY A 59 -4.75 -14.03 -5.58
C GLY A 59 -3.48 -13.18 -5.42
N GLY A 60 -2.48 -13.40 -6.27
CA GLY A 60 -1.26 -12.59 -6.30
C GLY A 60 -1.54 -11.13 -6.67
N ALA A 61 -2.38 -10.88 -7.68
CA ALA A 61 -2.78 -9.53 -8.08
C ALA A 61 -3.58 -8.79 -6.97
N PHE A 62 -4.51 -9.49 -6.32
CA PHE A 62 -5.30 -8.93 -5.22
C PHE A 62 -4.45 -8.62 -3.98
N CYS A 63 -3.49 -9.48 -3.67
CA CYS A 63 -2.56 -9.24 -2.57
C CYS A 63 -1.74 -7.97 -2.81
N PHE A 64 -1.24 -7.77 -4.03
CA PHE A 64 -0.52 -6.54 -4.39
C PHE A 64 -1.43 -5.30 -4.31
N GLN A 65 -2.67 -5.41 -4.80
CA GLN A 65 -3.63 -4.30 -4.75
C GLN A 65 -4.05 -3.95 -3.32
N SER A 66 -4.12 -4.94 -2.42
CA SER A 66 -4.42 -4.71 -0.99
C SER A 66 -3.22 -4.13 -0.22
N SER A 67 -2.00 -4.36 -0.70
CA SER A 67 -0.79 -3.76 -0.14
C SER A 67 -0.54 -2.33 -0.63
N LEU A 68 -1.17 -1.92 -1.73
CA LEU A 68 -1.12 -0.53 -2.16
C LEU A 68 -2.02 0.31 -1.24
N PRO A 69 -1.50 1.38 -0.61
CA PRO A 69 -2.35 2.30 0.12
C PRO A 69 -3.33 2.92 -0.87
N SER A 70 -4.63 2.83 -0.58
CA SER A 70 -5.68 3.44 -1.37
C SER A 70 -5.30 4.89 -1.66
N GLY A 71 -5.17 5.28 -2.93
CA GLY A 71 -4.91 6.66 -3.34
C GLY A 71 -6.13 7.56 -3.14
N ASP A 72 -6.76 7.45 -1.98
CA ASP A 72 -8.01 8.12 -1.61
C ASP A 72 -7.69 9.40 -0.82
N GLU A 73 -8.66 10.32 -0.73
CA GLU A 73 -8.50 11.61 -0.01
C GLU A 73 -8.24 11.42 1.50
N SER A 74 -8.45 10.20 2.02
CA SER A 74 -8.14 9.79 3.39
C SER A 74 -6.67 9.41 3.59
N CYS A 75 -5.88 9.23 2.54
CA CYS A 75 -4.46 8.89 2.67
C CYS A 75 -3.58 10.14 2.51
N LEU A 76 -2.65 10.32 3.45
CA LEU A 76 -1.75 11.48 3.47
C LEU A 76 -0.95 11.64 2.16
N GLN A 77 -0.57 10.53 1.53
CA GLN A 77 0.17 10.49 0.27
C GLN A 77 -0.52 11.22 -0.89
N PHE A 78 -1.86 11.36 -0.87
CA PHE A 78 -2.63 12.04 -1.90
C PHE A 78 -2.30 13.54 -1.96
N TYR A 79 -1.91 14.12 -0.83
CA TYR A 79 -1.60 15.54 -0.69
C TYR A 79 -0.12 15.86 -0.92
N ASN A 80 0.67 14.90 -1.40
CA ASN A 80 2.07 15.13 -1.76
C ASN A 80 2.18 16.22 -2.84
N GLY A 81 3.10 17.17 -2.64
CA GLY A 81 3.32 18.33 -3.51
C GLY A 81 2.51 19.57 -3.14
N GLN A 82 1.59 19.48 -2.18
CA GLN A 82 0.79 20.62 -1.69
C GLN A 82 1.27 21.09 -0.32
N GLU A 83 1.07 22.38 -0.04
CA GLU A 83 1.24 22.95 1.29
C GLU A 83 -0.04 22.71 2.09
N VAL A 84 0.07 21.96 3.17
CA VAL A 84 -1.06 21.54 3.99
C VAL A 84 -0.74 21.67 5.46
N GLU A 85 -1.78 21.75 6.27
CA GLU A 85 -1.68 21.76 7.72
C GLU A 85 -2.20 20.42 8.25
N ILE A 86 -1.35 19.67 8.94
CA ILE A 86 -1.63 18.34 9.46
C ILE A 86 -1.62 18.35 10.98
N LYS A 87 -2.44 17.50 11.57
CA LYS A 87 -2.42 17.17 12.99
C LYS A 87 -2.18 15.69 13.16
N GLY A 88 -1.31 15.36 14.10
CA GLY A 88 -0.97 13.97 14.37
C GLY A 88 -0.21 13.81 15.68
N MET A 89 0.02 12.56 16.04
CA MET A 89 0.75 12.20 17.24
C MET A 89 2.16 11.71 16.87
N VAL A 90 3.15 12.08 17.68
CA VAL A 90 4.51 11.53 17.57
C VAL A 90 4.47 10.04 17.91
N ASN A 91 4.72 9.20 16.90
CA ASN A 91 4.59 7.73 16.99
C ASN A 91 5.93 7.01 17.20
N ALA A 92 7.04 7.73 17.19
CA ALA A 92 8.34 7.19 17.58
C ALA A 92 9.16 8.24 18.30
N ASP A 93 10.13 7.80 19.11
CA ASP A 93 11.07 8.70 19.77
C ASP A 93 11.79 9.56 18.72
N PRO A 94 11.79 10.90 18.86
CA PRO A 94 12.45 11.79 17.92
C PRO A 94 13.96 11.51 17.78
N GLU A 95 14.41 11.30 16.55
CA GLU A 95 15.82 11.09 16.27
C GLU A 95 16.53 12.44 16.14
N VAL A 96 17.22 12.85 17.19
CA VAL A 96 18.01 14.08 17.18
C VAL A 96 19.33 13.86 16.42
N LYS A 97 19.47 14.47 15.24
CA LYS A 97 20.76 14.56 14.50
C LYS A 97 21.43 15.91 14.72
N ASP A 98 22.61 16.11 14.13
CA ASP A 98 23.46 17.29 14.38
C ASP A 98 22.78 18.65 14.15
N LYS A 99 21.93 18.77 13.12
CA LYS A 99 21.30 20.04 12.73
C LYS A 99 19.77 20.03 12.73
N ALA A 100 19.16 18.85 12.72
CA ALA A 100 17.71 18.67 12.65
C ALA A 100 17.31 17.45 13.48
N THR A 101 16.08 17.48 13.97
CA THR A 101 15.43 16.34 14.60
C THR A 101 14.46 15.73 13.60
N HIS A 102 14.55 14.42 13.41
CA HIS A 102 13.57 13.68 12.63
C HIS A 102 12.45 13.20 13.54
N ILE A 103 11.22 13.53 13.18
CA ILE A 103 10.03 13.15 13.95
C ILE A 103 9.14 12.31 13.05
N HIS A 104 8.84 11.10 13.51
CA HIS A 104 7.80 10.26 12.92
C HIS A 104 6.46 10.66 13.51
N LEU A 105 5.64 11.34 12.71
CA LEU A 105 4.31 11.78 13.10
C LEU A 105 3.26 10.94 12.38
N SER A 106 2.39 10.30 13.14
CA SER A 106 1.23 9.63 12.57
C SER A 106 0.12 10.65 12.42
N ALA A 107 -0.16 11.04 11.17
CA ALA A 107 -1.18 12.03 10.84
C ALA A 107 -2.57 11.42 11.02
N THR A 108 -3.44 12.15 11.71
CA THR A 108 -4.83 11.78 11.98
C THR A 108 -5.80 12.74 11.32
N GLU A 109 -5.44 14.01 11.17
CA GLU A 109 -6.28 15.02 10.54
C GLU A 109 -5.47 15.93 9.61
N ILE A 110 -6.11 16.38 8.53
CA ILE A 110 -5.59 17.39 7.61
C ILE A 110 -6.59 18.54 7.49
N LYS A 111 -6.10 19.77 7.41
CA LYS A 111 -6.95 20.94 7.24
C LYS A 111 -7.11 21.27 5.76
N ARG A 112 -8.36 21.31 5.30
CA ARG A 112 -8.74 21.67 3.93
C ARG A 112 -9.90 22.65 3.95
N ASN A 113 -9.79 23.76 3.22
CA ASN A 113 -10.87 24.76 3.10
C ASN A 113 -11.47 25.21 4.44
N ASN A 114 -10.63 25.28 5.49
CA ASN A 114 -11.01 25.62 6.87
C ASN A 114 -11.70 24.52 7.69
N ASP A 115 -11.89 23.33 7.13
CA ASP A 115 -12.40 22.14 7.83
C ASP A 115 -11.29 21.09 8.04
N TRP A 116 -11.40 20.31 9.12
CA TRP A 116 -10.52 19.17 9.37
C TRP A 116 -11.12 17.91 8.77
N GLN A 117 -10.34 17.22 7.94
CA GLN A 117 -10.67 15.92 7.37
C GLN A 117 -9.80 14.85 8.01
N GLU A 118 -10.41 13.72 8.33
CA GLU A 118 -9.69 12.58 8.91
C GLU A 118 -8.82 11.92 7.85
N VAL A 119 -7.55 11.72 8.17
CA VAL A 119 -6.57 11.07 7.29
C VAL A 119 -5.76 10.04 8.06
N SER A 120 -5.25 9.06 7.32
CA SER A 120 -4.32 8.05 7.83
C SER A 120 -3.04 8.08 7.01
N GLY A 121 -1.92 8.10 7.71
CA GLY A 121 -0.59 8.00 7.13
C GLY A 121 0.49 8.53 8.06
N ASP A 122 1.70 8.05 7.87
CA ASP A 122 2.86 8.53 8.63
C ASP A 122 3.64 9.57 7.81
N ALA A 123 4.05 10.64 8.48
CA ALA A 123 4.89 11.68 7.94
C ALA A 123 6.23 11.73 8.68
N LEU A 124 7.31 11.94 7.93
CA LEU A 124 8.62 12.23 8.49
C LEU A 124 8.86 13.73 8.45
N LEU A 125 9.00 14.35 9.62
CA LEU A 125 9.23 15.78 9.74
C LEU A 125 10.70 16.06 10.05
N PHE A 126 11.24 17.10 9.41
CA PHE A 126 12.57 17.63 9.67
C PHE A 126 12.43 18.96 10.38
N VAL A 127 12.55 18.97 11.70
CA VAL A 127 12.39 20.18 12.51
C VAL A 127 13.72 20.62 13.13
N PRO A 128 13.88 21.90 13.52
CA PRO A 128 15.02 22.33 14.31
C PRO A 128 15.12 21.55 15.62
N ARG A 129 16.33 21.46 16.18
CA ARG A 129 16.59 20.72 17.43
C ARG A 129 15.76 21.19 18.63
N TYR A 130 15.34 22.44 18.63
CA TYR A 130 14.57 23.04 19.72
C TYR A 130 13.29 23.68 19.18
N PRO A 131 12.15 23.52 19.88
CA PRO A 131 11.97 22.79 21.14
C PRO A 131 12.12 21.27 21.00
N ALA A 132 12.37 20.58 22.13
CA ALA A 132 12.37 19.12 22.16
C ALA A 132 10.93 18.61 22.17
N TYR A 133 10.68 17.53 21.44
CA TYR A 133 9.40 16.85 21.37
C TYR A 133 9.55 15.44 21.94
N GLU A 134 8.47 14.88 22.49
CA GLU A 134 8.45 13.55 23.06
C GLU A 134 7.42 12.65 22.37
N TYR A 135 7.62 11.34 22.49
CA TYR A 135 6.64 10.36 22.03
C TYR A 135 5.28 10.58 22.71
N GLY A 136 4.20 10.54 21.92
CA GLY A 136 2.84 10.80 22.39
C GLY A 136 2.39 12.27 22.31
N ASP A 137 3.29 13.20 21.98
CA ASP A 137 2.90 14.59 21.76
C ASP A 137 2.00 14.72 20.52
N VAL A 138 0.94 15.52 20.64
CA VAL A 138 0.07 15.88 19.51
C VAL A 138 0.55 17.20 18.93
N LEU A 139 1.00 17.16 17.68
CA LEU A 139 1.57 18.31 16.98
C LEU A 139 0.66 18.74 15.84
N GLN A 140 0.54 20.06 15.68
CA GLN A 140 -0.06 20.70 14.51
C GLN A 140 1.05 21.33 13.70
N VAL A 141 1.21 20.89 12.46
CA VAL A 141 2.36 21.28 11.62
C VAL A 141 1.85 21.73 10.27
N THR A 142 2.37 22.86 9.80
CA THR A 142 2.13 23.38 8.46
C THR A 142 3.39 23.24 7.64
N GLY A 143 3.26 22.70 6.44
CA GLY A 143 4.39 22.57 5.53
C GLY A 143 4.00 21.93 4.21
N LYS A 144 4.97 21.87 3.31
CA LYS A 144 4.81 21.19 2.04
C LYS A 144 5.08 19.70 2.23
N LEU A 145 4.08 18.87 1.91
CA LEU A 145 4.28 17.42 1.86
C LEU A 145 5.11 17.06 0.64
N GLU A 146 6.15 16.25 0.83
CA GLU A 146 6.97 15.74 -0.25
C GLU A 146 6.99 14.22 -0.19
N THR A 147 6.97 13.59 -1.36
CA THR A 147 7.12 12.14 -1.44
C THR A 147 8.53 11.78 -0.96
N PRO A 148 8.66 10.84 0.01
CA PRO A 148 9.97 10.46 0.50
C PRO A 148 10.84 9.98 -0.68
N PRO A 149 12.09 10.44 -0.78
CA PRO A 149 12.99 9.95 -1.82
C PRO A 149 13.14 8.44 -1.63
N GLN A 150 13.07 7.68 -2.72
CA GLN A 150 13.51 6.30 -2.69
C GLN A 150 15.02 6.32 -2.47
N LEU A 151 15.44 5.99 -1.25
CA LEU A 151 16.84 5.76 -0.96
C LEU A 151 17.15 4.37 -1.50
N ASP A 152 17.73 4.30 -2.71
CA ASP A 152 18.22 3.07 -3.35
C ASP A 152 19.42 2.43 -2.60
N ASP A 153 19.74 2.89 -1.39
CA ASP A 153 20.99 2.57 -0.67
C ASP A 153 20.93 1.31 0.22
N PHE A 154 20.05 0.36 -0.06
CA PHE A 154 20.05 -0.95 0.59
C PHE A 154 20.07 -2.08 -0.43
N ASP A 155 21.25 -2.36 -0.97
CA ASP A 155 21.67 -3.67 -1.49
C ASP A 155 22.31 -4.51 -0.38
#